data_AF-A0A0F9CKL7-F1
#
_entry.id   AF-A0A0F9CKL7-F1
#
_cell.length_a   1.000
_cell.length_b   1.000
_cell.length_c   1.000
_cell.angle_alpha   90.00
_cell.angle_beta   90.00
_cell.angle_gamma   90.00
#
_symmetry.space_group_name_H-M   'P 1'
#
loop_
_entity.id
_entity.type
_entity.pdbx_description
1 polymer ?
#
loop_
_entity_poly.entity_id
_entity_poly.type
_entity_poly.pdbx_seq_one_letter_code
_entity_poly.pdbx_strand_id
1 'polypeptide(L)' 'MGVFERYLSLWVGLAIITGVLLGQWQPDVFQMIANFEIAHVNIAVAVFIWVMIFPMMAQIDFSSIKDVGKNPKGLV' A
#
# COMPACT_ATOMS: atom_id res chain seq x y z
N MET A 1 -20.72 2.22 9.53
CA MET A 1 -20.26 1.90 8.17
C MET A 1 -20.50 3.10 7.29
N GLY A 2 -19.45 3.90 7.07
CA GLY A 2 -19.54 5.07 6.19
C GLY A 2 -19.89 4.66 4.76
N VAL A 3 -20.45 5.58 3.98
CA VAL A 3 -20.75 5.34 2.54
C VAL A 3 -19.49 4.87 1.79
N PHE A 4 -18.31 5.37 2.18
CA PHE A 4 -17.01 4.95 1.64
C PHE A 4 -16.70 3.46 1.89
N GLU A 5 -16.82 2.99 3.13
CA GLU A 5 -16.55 1.59 3.51
C GLU A 5 -17.50 0.63 2.79
N ARG A 6 -18.77 1.02 2.65
CA ARG A 6 -19.79 0.20 1.97
C ARG A 6 -19.52 0.02 0.47
N TYR A 7 -18.98 1.04 -0.20
CA TYR A 7 -18.70 1.01 -1.63
C TYR A 7 -17.21 0.86 -1.94
N LEU A 8 -16.38 0.46 -0.97
CA LEU A 8 -14.93 0.40 -1.11
C LEU A 8 -14.50 -0.42 -2.32
N SER A 9 -15.11 -1.58 -2.56
CA SER A 9 -14.83 -2.41 -3.74
C SER A 9 -15.13 -1.71 -5.06
N LEU A 10 -16.19 -0.89 -5.10
CA LEU A 10 -16.61 -0.13 -6.28
C LEU A 10 -15.62 1.01 -6.56
N TRP A 11 -15.20 1.72 -5.51
CA TRP A 11 -14.17 2.75 -5.60
C TRP A 11 -12.81 2.19 -6.05
N VAL A 12 -12.40 1.05 -5.49
CA VAL A 12 -11.17 0.35 -5.91
C VAL A 12 -11.27 -0.07 -7.37
N GLY A 13 -12.40 -0.63 -7.80
CA GLY A 13 -12.64 -1.00 -9.20
C GLY A 13 -12.52 0.20 -10.14
N LEU A 14 -13.15 1.33 -9.80
CA LEU A 14 -13.05 2.57 -10.58
C LEU A 14 -11.62 3.11 -10.64
N ALA A 15 -10.88 3.06 -9.52
CA ALA A 15 -9.48 3.47 -9.47
C ALA A 15 -8.59 2.62 -10.38
N ILE A 16 -8.80 1.30 -10.40
CA ILE A 16 -8.08 0.37 -11.29
C ILE A 16 -8.38 0.70 -12.75
N ILE A 17 -9.66 0.79 -13.12
CA ILE A 17 -10.07 1.08 -14.51
C ILE A 17 -9.48 2.41 -14.97
N THR A 18 -9.62 3.45 -14.15
CA THR A 18 -9.08 4.78 -14.46
C THR A 18 -7.56 4.75 -14.59
N GLY A 19 -6.86 4.08 -13.68
CA GLY A 19 -5.40 3.95 -13.72
C GLY A 19 -4.91 3.22 -14.97
N VAL A 20 -5.57 2.13 -15.37
CA VAL A 20 -5.23 1.39 -16.59
C VAL A 20 -5.48 2.22 -17.84
N LEU A 21 -6.63 2.90 -17.93
CA LEU A 21 -6.94 3.76 -19.07
C LEU A 21 -5.95 4.91 -19.20
N LEU A 22 -5.62 5.59 -18.10
CA LEU A 22 -4.62 6.66 -18.09
C LEU A 22 -3.23 6.13 -18.45
N GLY A 23 -2.85 4.94 -17.97
CA GLY A 23 -1.59 4.29 -18.32
C GLY A 23 -1.46 3.94 -19.80
N GLN A 24 -2.57 3.57 -20.44
CA GLN A 24 -2.62 3.30 -21.88
C GLN A 24 -2.61 4.58 -22.72
N TRP A 25 -3.27 5.64 -22.23
CA TRP A 25 -3.40 6.90 -22.98
C TRP A 25 -2.13 7.75 -22.91
N GLN A 26 -1.42 7.72 -21.78
CA GLN A 26 -0.19 8.48 -21.59
C GLN A 26 0.95 7.61 -21.05
N PRO A 27 1.45 6.65 -21.85
CA PRO A 27 2.48 5.71 -21.40
C PRO A 27 3.78 6.39 -21.00
N ASP A 28 4.16 7.50 -21.66
CA ASP A 28 5.43 8.21 -21.41
C ASP A 28 5.52 8.77 -19.99
N VAL A 29 4.41 9.27 -19.43
CA VAL A 29 4.37 9.80 -18.06
C VAL A 29 4.55 8.67 -17.04
N PHE A 30 3.90 7.52 -17.26
CA PHE A 30 4.05 6.36 -16.39
C PHE A 30 5.44 5.74 -16.52
N GLN A 31 6.04 5.74 -17.72
CA GLN A 31 7.43 5.33 -17.93
C GLN A 31 8.41 6.27 -17.23
N MET A 32 8.20 7.59 -17.25
CA MET A 32 9.06 8.54 -16.52
C MET A 32 9.04 8.27 -15.02
N ILE A 33 7.86 7.96 -14.45
CA ILE A 33 7.72 7.57 -13.04
C ILE A 33 8.34 6.19 -12.79
N ALA A 34 8.18 5.24 -13.71
CA ALA A 34 8.76 3.89 -13.61
C ALA A 34 10.30 3.93 -13.64
N ASN A 35 10.86 4.77 -14.52
CA ASN A 35 12.29 5.04 -14.67
C ASN A 35 12.87 5.81 -13.47
N PHE A 36 12.03 6.30 -12.56
CA PHE A 36 12.45 6.86 -11.28
C PHE A 36 12.83 5.74 -10.30
N GLU A 37 13.68 4.84 -10.76
CA GLU A 37 14.24 3.72 -10.02
C GLU A 37 15.72 3.95 -9.72
N ILE A 38 16.14 3.55 -8.52
CA ILE A 38 17.55 3.45 -8.14
C ILE A 38 17.79 2.02 -7.71
N ALA A 39 18.80 1.36 -8.29
CA ALA A 39 19.13 -0.03 -7.99
C ALA A 39 17.92 -0.98 -8.10
N HIS A 40 17.12 -0.84 -9.17
CA HIS A 40 15.89 -1.60 -9.44
C HIS A 40 14.75 -1.39 -8.43
N VAL A 41 14.83 -0.34 -7.60
CA VAL A 41 13.77 0.04 -6.66
C VAL A 41 13.13 1.34 -7.11
N ASN A 42 11.86 1.28 -7.50
CA ASN A 42 11.10 2.46 -7.86
C ASN A 42 10.81 3.33 -6.63
N ILE A 43 11.34 4.54 -6.60
CA ILE A 43 11.26 5.43 -5.43
C ILE A 43 9.83 5.89 -5.19
N ALA A 44 9.08 6.19 -6.26
CA ALA A 44 7.70 6.64 -6.14
C ALA A 44 6.83 5.56 -5.47
N VAL A 45 6.95 4.31 -5.93
CA VAL A 45 6.27 3.16 -5.33
C VAL A 45 6.73 2.92 -3.90
N ALA A 46 8.03 3.03 -3.61
CA ALA A 46 8.57 2.87 -2.26
C ALA A 46 7.95 3.87 -1.27
N VAL A 47 7.77 5.13 -1.66
CA VAL A 47 7.11 6.15 -0.84
C VAL A 47 5.64 5.79 -0.59
N PHE A 48 4.90 5.36 -1.61
CA PHE A 48 3.50 4.94 -1.44
C PHE A 48 3.37 3.76 -0.47
N ILE A 49 4.24 2.75 -0.60
CA ILE A 49 4.27 1.61 0.33
C ILE A 49 4.61 2.08 1.74
N TRP A 50 5.59 2.98 1.90
CA TRP A 50 5.96 3.53 3.19
C TRP A 50 4.79 4.25 3.88
N VAL A 51 4.03 5.07 3.13
CA VAL A 51 2.83 5.76 3.63
C VAL A 51 1.74 4.77 4.07
N MET A 52 1.63 3.60 3.43
CA MET A 52 0.68 2.56 3.86
C MET A 52 1.15 1.82 5.11
N ILE A 53 2.45 1.51 5.22
CA ILE A 53 3.02 0.75 6.34
C ILE A 53 3.11 1.61 7.61
N PHE A 54 3.49 2.87 7.48
CA PHE A 54 3.68 3.78 8.61
C PHE A 54 2.49 3.84 9.59
N PRO A 55 1.23 4.09 9.16
CA PRO A 55 0.10 4.14 10.07
C PRO A 55 -0.19 2.79 10.71
N MET A 56 0.02 1.68 9.99
CA MET A 56 -0.13 0.35 10.59
C MET A 56 0.90 0.13 11.70
N MET A 57 2.18 0.49 11.48
CA MET A 57 3.21 0.37 12.53
C MET A 57 2.98 1.30 13.72
N ALA A 58 2.51 2.52 13.48
CA ALA A 58 2.19 3.46 14.54
C ALA A 58 1.01 2.99 15.43
N GLN A 59 0.12 2.16 14.88
CA GLN A 59 -0.98 1.53 15.61
C GLN A 59 -0.57 0.26 16.37
N ILE A 60 0.63 -0.29 16.10
CA ILE A 60 1.12 -1.46 16.83
C ILE A 60 1.48 -1.03 18.25
N ASP A 61 0.76 -1.58 19.22
CA ASP A 61 1.08 -1.42 20.63
C ASP A 61 2.34 -2.22 20.96
N PHE A 62 3.46 -1.50 21.16
CA PHE A 62 4.75 -2.07 21.53
C PHE A 62 4.71 -2.83 22.87
N SER A 63 3.69 -2.62 23.72
CA SER A 63 3.50 -3.41 24.93
C SER A 63 3.20 -4.89 24.62
N SER A 64 2.50 -5.15 23.51
CA SER A 64 2.13 -6.50 23.04
C SER A 64 3.35 -7.36 22.68
N ILE A 65 4.45 -6.74 22.24
CA ILE A 65 5.69 -7.45 21.85
C ILE A 65 6.28 -8.20 23.05
N LYS A 66 6.11 -7.68 24.27
CA LYS A 66 6.61 -8.32 25.50
C LYS A 66 5.87 -9.62 25.83
N ASP A 67 4.61 -9.74 25.42
CA ASP A 67 3.78 -10.93 25.64
C ASP A 67 4.02 -12.04 24.60
N VAL A 68 4.66 -11.73 23.47
CA VAL A 68 5.05 -12.73 22.45
C VAL A 68 6.00 -13.79 23.04
N GLY A 69 6.83 -13.42 24.02
CA GLY A 69 7.73 -14.36 24.71
C GLY A 69 7.02 -15.39 25.60
N LYS A 70 5.74 -15.18 25.97
CA LYS A 70 4.98 -16.10 26.84
C LYS A 70 4.37 -17.29 26.10
N ASN A 71 4.16 -17.18 24.78
CA ASN A 71 3.64 -18.26 23.94
C ASN A 71 4.58 -18.49 22.74
N PRO A 72 5.68 -19.24 22.93
CA PRO A 72 6.72 -19.45 21.91
C PRO A 72 6.24 -20.29 20.71
N LYS A 73 5.12 -20.99 20.85
CA LYS A 73 4.36 -21.53 19.72
C LYS A 73 3.34 -20.44 19.37
N GLY A 74 3.61 -19.65 18.33
CA GLY A 74 2.71 -18.58 17.88
C GLY A 74 1.34 -19.07 17.40
N LEU A 75 0.64 -18.24 16.63
CA LEU A 75 -0.62 -18.59 15.94
C LEU A 75 -0.50 -20.00 15.32
N VAL A 76 -1.29 -20.95 15.82
CA VAL A 76 -1.47 -22.27 15.19
C VAL A 76 -2.31 -22.09 13.93
#